data_AF-A0A519M6P5-F1
#
_entry.id   AF-A0A519M6P5-F1
#
_cell.length_a   1.000
_cell.length_b   1.000
_cell.length_c   1.000
_cell.angle_alpha   90.00
_cell.angle_beta   90.00
_cell.angle_gamma   90.00
#
_symmetry.space_group_name_H-M   'P 1'
#
loop_
_entity.id
_entity.type
_entity.pdbx_description
1 polymer ?
#
loop_
_entity_poly.entity_id
_entity_poly.type
_entity_poly.pdbx_seq_one_letter_code
_entity_poly.pdbx_strand_id
1 'polypeptide(L)'
;SLGAKNYFILFQFLFEAVFLCLLGGATGIFLVWLITLVPQDALALTLSFGNISLGLLVSVGIGILAGIIPAVMAANLDPVIAIRAK
;
A
#
# COMPACT_ATOMS: atom_id res chain seq x y z
N SER A 1 26.25 4.29 15.01
CA SER A 1 25.12 4.63 14.11
C SER A 1 25.54 5.72 13.16
N LEU A 2 25.36 5.50 11.85
CA LEU A 2 25.84 6.35 10.75
C LEU A 2 25.26 7.78 10.69
N GLY A 3 24.75 8.35 11.78
CA GLY A 3 24.20 9.71 11.80
C GLY A 3 22.96 9.94 10.92
N ALA A 4 22.36 8.88 10.37
CA ALA A 4 21.15 8.98 9.58
C ALA A 4 20.01 9.46 10.47
N LYS A 5 19.50 10.68 10.22
CA LYS A 5 18.33 11.22 10.91
C LYS A 5 17.14 10.28 10.68
N ASN A 6 16.31 10.08 11.70
CA ASN A 6 15.08 9.26 11.65
C ASN A 6 14.17 9.60 10.47
N TYR A 7 14.21 10.84 9.98
CA TYR A 7 13.48 11.28 8.79
C TYR A 7 13.90 10.56 7.49
N PHE A 8 15.17 10.17 7.34
CA PHE A 8 15.65 9.48 6.14
C PHE A 8 15.06 8.06 6.06
N ILE A 9 15.02 7.36 7.20
CA ILE A 9 14.43 6.02 7.30
C ILE A 9 12.91 6.09 7.10
N LEU A 10 12.25 7.10 7.70
CA LEU A 10 10.83 7.37 7.47
C LEU A 10 10.53 7.53 5.97
N PHE A 11 11.33 8.34 5.26
CA PHE A 11 11.13 8.59 3.84
C PHE A 11 11.32 7.35 2.97
N GLN A 12 12.32 6.51 3.28
CA GLN A 12 12.55 5.26 2.57
C GLN A 12 11.35 4.31 2.70
N PHE A 13 10.87 4.08 3.93
CA PHE A 13 9.71 3.21 4.17
C PHE A 13 8.42 3.78 3.59
N LEU A 14 8.21 5.10 3.69
CA LEU A 14 7.05 5.75 3.09
C LEU A 14 7.06 5.61 1.56
N PHE A 15 8.22 5.82 0.94
CA PHE A 15 8.38 5.66 -0.50
C PHE A 15 8.14 4.23 -0.95
N GLU A 16 8.68 3.25 -0.24
CA GLU A 16 8.46 1.82 -0.51
C GLU A 16 6.99 1.43 -0.36
N ALA A 17 6.31 1.92 0.69
CA ALA A 17 4.88 1.69 0.89
C ALA A 17 4.03 2.32 -0.22
N VAL A 18 4.35 3.53 -0.67
CA VAL A 18 3.67 4.18 -1.80
C VAL A 18 3.88 3.38 -3.09
N PHE A 19 5.10 2.93 -3.36
CA PHE A 19 5.41 2.09 -4.52
C PHE A 19 4.62 0.77 -4.50
N LEU A 20 4.58 0.08 -3.36
CA LEU A 20 3.82 -1.16 -3.19
C LEU A 20 2.30 -0.93 -3.35
N CYS A 21 1.78 0.19 -2.84
CA CYS A 21 0.37 0.54 -2.99
C CYS A 21 0.01 0.80 -4.47
N LEU A 22 0.84 1.54 -5.21
CA LEU A 22 0.63 1.78 -6.64
C LEU A 22 0.70 0.48 -7.45
N LEU A 23 1.69 -0.37 -7.19
CA LEU A 23 1.82 -1.67 -7.85
C LEU A 23 0.61 -2.56 -7.54
N GLY A 24 0.18 -2.63 -6.29
CA GLY A 24 -0.99 -3.39 -5.85
C GLY A 24 -2.29 -2.88 -6.47
N GLY A 25 -2.48 -1.56 -6.55
CA GLY A 25 -3.63 -0.95 -7.20
C GLY A 25 -3.68 -1.25 -8.70
N ALA A 26 -2.53 -1.13 -9.38
CA ALA A 26 -2.41 -1.45 -10.81
C ALA A 26 -2.67 -2.94 -11.09
N THR A 27 -2.08 -3.85 -10.30
CA THR A 27 -2.32 -5.30 -10.43
C THR A 27 -3.75 -5.69 -10.06
N GLY A 28 -4.37 -5.04 -9.06
CA GLY A 28 -5.76 -5.26 -8.70
C GLY A 28 -6.73 -4.91 -9.85
N ILE A 29 -6.56 -3.74 -10.46
CA ILE A 29 -7.37 -3.34 -11.63
C ILE A 29 -7.15 -4.30 -12.79
N PHE A 30 -5.90 -4.70 -13.04
CA PHE A 30 -5.55 -5.65 -14.09
C PHE A 30 -6.22 -7.03 -13.88
N LEU A 31 -6.25 -7.54 -12.64
CA LEU A 31 -6.93 -8.78 -12.30
C LEU A 31 -8.44 -8.70 -12.50
N VAL A 32 -9.07 -7.60 -12.07
CA VAL A 32 -10.52 -7.41 -12.28
C VAL A 32 -10.84 -7.37 -13.78
N TRP A 33 -10.01 -6.68 -14.58
CA TRP A 33 -10.16 -6.68 -16.03
C TRP A 33 -10.06 -8.09 -16.63
N LEU A 34 -9.08 -8.90 -16.21
CA LEU A 34 -8.96 -10.30 -16.65
C LEU A 34 -10.20 -11.13 -16.31
N ILE A 35 -10.77 -10.95 -15.11
CA ILE A 35 -11.97 -11.68 -14.69
C ILE A 35 -13.16 -11.31 -15.59
N THR A 36 -13.29 -10.05 -16.00
CA THR A 36 -14.38 -9.62 -16.90
C THR A 36 -14.32 -10.22 -18.32
N LEU A 37 -13.19 -10.80 -18.73
CA LEU A 37 -13.07 -11.50 -20.02
C LEU A 37 -13.77 -12.86 -20.02
N VAL A 38 -13.98 -13.46 -18.85
CA VAL A 38 -14.72 -14.73 -18.73
C VAL A 38 -16.22 -14.42 -18.80
N PRO A 39 -17.02 -15.12 -19.62
CA PRO A 39 -18.46 -14.93 -19.64
C PRO A 39 -19.05 -15.30 -18.27
N GLN A 40 -19.77 -14.34 -17.67
CA GLN A 40 -20.35 -14.48 -16.35
C GLN A 40 -21.84 -14.83 -16.50
N ASP A 41 -22.17 -16.11 -16.66
CA ASP A 41 -23.55 -16.55 -16.91
C ASP A 41 -24.49 -16.34 -15.70
N ALA A 42 -23.94 -16.21 -14.49
CA ALA A 42 -24.71 -16.09 -13.25
C ALA A 42 -24.65 -14.69 -12.58
N LEU A 43 -23.61 -13.89 -12.85
CA LEU A 43 -23.44 -12.57 -12.23
C LEU A 43 -22.79 -11.60 -13.23
N ALA A 44 -23.57 -10.73 -13.84
CA ALA A 44 -23.04 -9.71 -14.74
C ALA A 44 -22.13 -8.74 -13.96
N LEU A 45 -20.81 -9.00 -14.00
CA LEU A 45 -19.79 -8.09 -13.47
C LEU A 45 -19.72 -6.85 -14.35
N THR A 46 -20.51 -5.85 -14.00
CA THR A 46 -20.48 -4.55 -14.65
C THR A 46 -19.45 -3.67 -13.95
N LEU A 47 -18.36 -3.39 -14.66
CA LEU A 47 -17.36 -2.40 -14.25
C LEU A 47 -17.95 -0.99 -14.41
N SER A 48 -18.71 -0.55 -13.41
CA SER A 48 -19.17 0.83 -13.31
C SER A 48 -18.05 1.73 -12.77
N PHE A 49 -17.93 2.93 -13.32
CA PHE A 49 -16.95 3.93 -12.91
C PHE A 49 -17.02 4.22 -11.39
N GLY A 50 -18.21 4.10 -10.78
CA GLY A 50 -18.41 4.26 -9.34
C GLY A 50 -17.79 3.15 -8.48
N ASN A 51 -17.86 1.90 -8.94
CA ASN A 51 -17.25 0.77 -8.22
C ASN A 51 -15.72 0.81 -8.31
N ILE A 52 -15.22 1.24 -9.48
CA ILE A 52 -13.78 1.45 -9.69
C ILE A 52 -13.26 2.57 -8.80
N SER A 53 -13.94 3.72 -8.76
CA SER A 53 -13.51 4.86 -7.95
C SER A 53 -13.57 4.57 -6.45
N LEU A 54 -14.62 3.90 -5.96
CA LEU A 54 -14.71 3.45 -4.57
C LEU A 54 -13.61 2.44 -4.22
N GLY A 55 -13.38 1.44 -5.08
CA GLY A 55 -12.32 0.44 -4.87
C GLY A 55 -10.94 1.08 -4.81
N LEU A 56 -10.65 2.03 -5.71
CA LEU A 56 -9.42 2.82 -5.70
C LEU A 56 -9.29 3.65 -4.42
N LEU A 57 -10.34 4.36 -4.00
CA LEU A 57 -10.33 5.18 -2.78
C LEU A 57 -10.03 4.35 -1.53
N VAL A 58 -10.69 3.20 -1.40
CA VAL A 58 -10.49 2.29 -0.27
C VAL A 58 -9.08 1.70 -0.30
N SER A 59 -8.61 1.25 -1.47
CA SER A 59 -7.26 0.69 -1.63
C SER A 59 -6.17 1.72 -1.29
N VAL A 60 -6.30 2.96 -1.79
CA VAL A 60 -5.39 4.06 -1.47
C VAL A 60 -5.43 4.40 0.02
N GLY A 61 -6.63 4.48 0.62
CA GLY A 61 -6.77 4.74 2.04
C GLY A 61 -6.08 3.70 2.91
N ILE A 62 -6.30 2.41 2.63
CA ILE A 62 -5.65 1.31 3.35
C ILE A 62 -4.14 1.33 3.12
N GLY A 63 -3.67 1.53 1.89
CA GLY A 63 -2.25 1.57 1.56
C GLY A 63 -1.49 2.71 2.24
N ILE A 64 -2.09 3.90 2.31
CA ILE A 64 -1.52 5.04 3.03
C ILE A 64 -1.42 4.74 4.53
N LEU A 65 -2.48 4.21 5.14
CA LEU A 65 -2.48 3.87 6.57
C LEU A 65 -1.43 2.80 6.87
N ALA A 66 -1.39 1.73 6.07
CA ALA A 66 -0.44 0.66 6.21
C ALA A 66 1.03 1.10 5.98
N GLY A 67 1.28 2.19 5.25
CA GLY A 67 2.62 2.77 5.07
C GLY A 67 3.03 3.74 6.17
N ILE A 68 2.13 4.65 6.56
CA ILE A 68 2.43 5.73 7.52
C ILE A 68 2.57 5.17 8.94
N ILE A 69 1.68 4.28 9.36
CA ILE A 69 1.69 3.74 10.74
C ILE A 69 3.04 3.06 11.07
N PRO A 70 3.53 2.07 10.31
CA PRO A 70 4.81 1.43 10.62
C PRO A 70 6.00 2.38 10.42
N ALA A 71 5.95 3.30 9.45
CA ALA A 71 7.01 4.29 9.26
C ALA A 71 7.17 5.17 10.50
N VAL A 72 6.07 5.67 11.06
CA VAL A 72 6.08 6.49 12.29
C VAL A 72 6.57 5.68 13.48
N MET A 73 6.16 4.41 13.60
CA MET A 73 6.65 3.52 14.66
C MET A 73 8.17 3.29 14.54
N ALA A 74 8.69 3.07 13.33
CA ALA A 74 10.12 2.87 13.08
C ALA A 74 10.95 4.14 13.32
N ALA A 75 10.43 5.31 12.95
CA ALA A 75 11.12 6.58 13.12
C ALA A 75 11.20 7.06 14.58
N ASN A 76 10.30 6.57 15.45
CA ASN A 76 10.29 6.86 16.88
C ASN A 76 10.97 5.79 17.73
N LEU A 77 11.51 4.71 17.14
CA LEU A 77 12.19 3.68 17.89
C LEU A 77 13.55 4.19 18.40
N ASP A 78 13.80 4.01 19.70
CA ASP A 78 15.05 4.41 20.33
C ASP A 78 16.21 3.56 19.73
N PRO A 79 17.24 4.16 19.11
CA PRO A 79 18.27 3.43 18.36
C PRO A 79 19.03 2.40 19.20
N VAL A 80 19.04 2.54 20.53
CA VAL A 80 19.62 1.58 21.47
C VAL A 80 18.81 0.27 21.52
N ILE A 81 17.48 0.35 21.43
CA ILE A 81 16.56 -0.80 21.44
C ILE A 81 16.63 -1.53 20.10
N ALA A 82 16.70 -0.80 18.99
CA ALA A 82 16.78 -1.37 17.64
C ALA A 82 18.04 -2.25 17.43
N ILE A 83 19.15 -1.93 18.10
CA ILE A 83 20.39 -2.72 18.05
C ILE A 83 20.36 -3.96 18.97
N ARG A 84 19.56 -3.93 20.04
CA ARG A 84 19.43 -5.03 21.01
C ARG A 84 18.33 -6.02 20.68
N ALA A 85 17.42 -5.69 19.76
CA ALA A 85 16.46 -6.62 19.19
C ALA A 85 17.16 -7.59 18.22
N LYS A 86 17.91 -8.56 18.77
CA LYS A 86 18.41 -9.72 18.04
C LYS A 86 17.93 -10.98 18.73
#